data_AF-A0A167VYM5-F1
#
_entry.id   AF-A0A167VYM5-F1
#
_cell.length_a   1.000
_cell.length_b   1.000
_cell.length_c   1.000
_cell.angle_alpha   90.00
_cell.angle_beta   90.00
_cell.angle_gamma   90.00
#
_symmetry.space_group_name_H-M   'P 1'
#
loop_
_entity.id
_entity.type
_entity.pdbx_description
1 polymer ?
#
loop_
_entity_poly.entity_id
_entity_poly.type
_entity_poly.pdbx_seq_one_letter_code
_entity_poly.pdbx_strand_id
1 'polypeptide(L)'
;MRFSNLARVAIACASTCQALNILLTNDDGFGSGNLRELYRLLRKAGHNAWIVAPSDEQSGQGGRAEFTTEANLTSPAQFDLIPKGAPSIGRDPQDSHIWYYNGTPAATTFVALDYVLPKFADFKVPDLHLSGPNFGTNLGPFVWTLSGTAGSSYVTTERSIPSIAISASNKKLSYLDIKNETNEATWIAQVAVKIVDQVIKSAPKGAPLLPLGYGLSVNIPPLTKNNTSPKIVHARMSGNAQISEAVLDPKKGTFSYANLKPYAAGINVCINGDCSLPGETYVVAHGQVSISIYIVDYDSPTSAYTDHIVSRIKPLTK
;
A
#
# COMPACT_ATOMS: atom_id res chain seq x y z
N MET A 1 -7.32 -9.58 70.61
CA MET A 1 -6.54 -8.96 69.51
C MET A 1 -6.90 -9.68 68.22
N ARG A 2 -7.65 -9.03 67.33
CA ARG A 2 -8.00 -9.57 65.99
C ARG A 2 -7.08 -8.92 64.98
N PHE A 3 -6.21 -9.69 64.34
CA PHE A 3 -5.44 -9.22 63.18
C PHE A 3 -6.17 -9.66 61.91
N SER A 4 -6.78 -8.70 61.23
CA SER A 4 -7.35 -8.86 59.89
C SER A 4 -6.27 -8.53 58.85
N ASN A 5 -5.79 -9.54 58.13
CA ASN A 5 -4.95 -9.36 56.95
C ASN A 5 -5.83 -8.99 55.75
N LEU A 6 -5.78 -7.73 55.31
CA LEU A 6 -6.29 -7.31 54.01
C LEU A 6 -5.20 -7.53 52.95
N ALA A 7 -5.37 -8.57 52.13
CA ALA A 7 -4.62 -8.73 50.90
C ALA A 7 -5.17 -7.72 49.86
N ARG A 8 -4.34 -6.76 49.45
CA ARG A 8 -4.63 -5.88 48.31
C ARG A 8 -4.24 -6.62 47.02
N VAL A 9 -5.23 -7.07 46.26
CA VAL A 9 -5.03 -7.51 44.87
C VAL A 9 -4.89 -6.27 44.01
N ALA A 10 -3.70 -6.03 43.50
CA ALA A 10 -3.47 -5.02 42.46
C ALA A 10 -3.97 -5.59 41.13
N ILE A 11 -5.13 -5.11 40.66
CA ILE A 11 -5.58 -5.34 39.30
C ILE A 11 -4.72 -4.45 38.40
N ALA A 12 -3.71 -5.04 37.77
CA ALA A 12 -3.00 -4.39 36.68
C ALA A 12 -3.97 -4.28 35.49
N CYS A 13 -4.35 -3.06 35.12
CA CYS A 13 -5.00 -2.79 33.85
C CYS A 13 -3.99 -3.09 32.73
N ALA A 14 -3.94 -4.33 32.28
CA ALA A 14 -3.30 -4.66 31.02
C ALA A 14 -4.14 -4.01 29.91
N SER A 15 -3.65 -2.90 29.36
CA SER A 15 -4.10 -2.39 28.07
C SER A 15 -3.94 -3.52 27.07
N THR A 16 -5.02 -4.20 26.69
CA THR A 16 -4.98 -5.17 25.60
C THR A 16 -4.73 -4.39 24.32
N CYS A 17 -3.46 -4.15 23.97
CA CYS A 17 -3.11 -3.84 22.60
C CYS A 17 -3.50 -5.09 21.80
N GLN A 18 -4.59 -5.02 21.02
CA GLN A 18 -4.98 -6.12 20.16
C GLN A 18 -3.93 -6.23 19.06
N ALA A 19 -2.96 -7.12 19.27
CA ALA A 19 -1.98 -7.49 18.27
C ALA A 19 -2.71 -8.05 17.04
N LEU A 20 -2.72 -7.29 15.95
CA LEU A 20 -3.26 -7.73 14.67
C LEU A 20 -2.28 -8.63 13.90
N ASN A 21 -2.83 -9.51 13.08
CA ASN A 21 -2.14 -10.22 12.02
C ASN A 21 -2.11 -9.33 10.77
N ILE A 22 -0.91 -8.89 10.36
CA ILE A 22 -0.76 -7.91 9.29
C ILE A 22 0.04 -8.53 8.14
N LEU A 23 -0.54 -8.54 6.95
CA LEU A 23 0.17 -8.89 5.72
C LEU A 23 0.75 -7.62 5.10
N LEU A 24 2.05 -7.62 4.86
CA LEU A 24 2.75 -6.60 4.12
C LEU A 24 3.21 -7.14 2.76
N THR A 25 3.11 -6.30 1.76
CA THR A 25 3.64 -6.53 0.41
C THR A 25 4.02 -5.20 -0.24
N ASN A 26 4.52 -5.20 -1.47
CA ASN A 26 4.82 -4.00 -2.25
C ASN A 26 5.04 -4.35 -3.72
N ASP A 27 5.46 -3.36 -4.51
CA ASP A 27 6.00 -3.49 -5.85
C ASP A 27 7.49 -3.13 -5.97
N ASP A 28 8.15 -2.68 -4.89
CA ASP A 28 9.60 -2.43 -4.90
C ASP A 28 10.46 -3.67 -4.61
N GLY A 29 9.84 -4.79 -4.22
CA GLY A 29 10.52 -6.03 -3.83
C GLY A 29 10.76 -6.18 -2.32
N PHE A 30 10.95 -7.42 -1.89
CA PHE A 30 11.05 -7.80 -0.47
C PHE A 30 12.28 -7.25 0.26
N GLY A 31 13.29 -6.78 -0.47
CA GLY A 31 14.49 -6.13 0.07
C GLY A 31 14.36 -4.62 0.24
N SER A 32 13.23 -4.01 -0.17
CA SER A 32 13.01 -2.57 -0.06
C SER A 32 13.17 -2.06 1.37
N GLY A 33 13.99 -1.01 1.54
CA GLY A 33 14.20 -0.37 2.83
C GLY A 33 12.91 0.17 3.48
N ASN A 34 12.00 0.75 2.69
CA ASN A 34 10.73 1.26 3.20
C ASN A 34 9.85 0.14 3.78
N LEU A 35 9.70 -0.96 3.03
CA LEU A 35 8.91 -2.12 3.45
C LEU A 35 9.48 -2.74 4.74
N ARG A 36 10.80 -2.91 4.80
CA ARG A 36 11.50 -3.50 5.94
C ARG A 36 11.41 -2.65 7.19
N GLU A 37 11.49 -1.32 7.07
CA GLU A 37 11.30 -0.42 8.21
C GLU A 37 9.86 -0.41 8.73
N LEU A 38 8.85 -0.43 7.84
CA LEU A 38 7.45 -0.56 8.25
C LEU A 38 7.21 -1.87 9.00
N TYR A 39 7.69 -2.99 8.44
CA TYR A 39 7.64 -4.29 9.10
C TYR A 39 8.31 -4.26 10.49
N ARG A 40 9.53 -3.74 10.59
CA ARG A 40 10.27 -3.64 11.86
C ARG A 40 9.48 -2.87 12.91
N LEU A 41 8.90 -1.72 12.56
CA LEU A 41 8.13 -0.91 13.50
C LEU A 41 6.81 -1.55 13.91
N LEU A 42 6.11 -2.25 13.01
CA LEU A 42 4.89 -3.00 13.35
C LEU A 42 5.18 -4.17 14.28
N ARG A 43 6.26 -4.93 14.02
CA ARG A 43 6.73 -5.98 14.94
C ARG A 43 7.10 -5.41 16.31
N LYS A 44 7.80 -4.27 16.35
CA LYS A 44 8.13 -3.56 17.60
C LYS A 44 6.88 -3.09 18.35
N ALA A 45 5.81 -2.74 17.65
CA ALA A 45 4.52 -2.39 18.24
C ALA A 45 3.70 -3.60 18.73
N GLY A 46 4.20 -4.84 18.52
CA GLY A 46 3.58 -6.07 19.00
C GLY A 46 2.65 -6.76 18.01
N HIS A 47 2.52 -6.26 16.76
CA HIS A 47 1.73 -6.91 15.73
C HIS A 47 2.39 -8.18 15.21
N ASN A 48 1.57 -9.16 14.82
CA ASN A 48 2.02 -10.32 14.07
C ASN A 48 2.13 -9.99 12.58
N ALA A 49 3.17 -9.24 12.21
CA ALA A 49 3.41 -8.84 10.83
C ALA A 49 4.12 -9.96 10.03
N TRP A 50 3.78 -10.07 8.75
CA TRP A 50 4.38 -10.95 7.74
C TRP A 50 4.63 -10.17 6.45
N ILE A 51 5.77 -10.39 5.80
CA ILE A 51 6.03 -9.88 4.45
C ILE A 51 5.89 -11.03 3.46
N VAL A 52 5.12 -10.81 2.40
CA VAL A 52 5.20 -11.60 1.16
C VAL A 52 5.25 -10.61 0.01
N ALA A 53 6.42 -10.44 -0.59
CA ALA A 53 6.67 -9.40 -1.59
C ALA A 53 7.40 -9.97 -2.83
N PRO A 54 7.38 -9.28 -3.97
CA PRO A 54 8.12 -9.70 -5.14
C PRO A 54 9.61 -9.92 -4.85
N SER A 55 10.25 -10.85 -5.57
CA SER A 55 11.70 -11.06 -5.47
C SER A 55 12.51 -9.86 -5.96
N ASP A 56 11.94 -9.08 -6.89
CA ASP A 56 12.57 -7.97 -7.60
C ASP A 56 11.61 -6.79 -7.74
N GLU A 57 12.12 -5.65 -8.22
CA GLU A 57 11.29 -4.47 -8.47
C GLU A 57 10.28 -4.72 -9.61
N GLN A 58 9.03 -4.33 -9.37
CA GLN A 58 7.86 -4.51 -10.22
C GLN A 58 7.01 -3.23 -10.32
N SER A 59 7.66 -2.06 -10.39
CA SER A 59 6.99 -0.78 -10.61
C SER A 59 6.19 -0.78 -11.93
N GLY A 60 5.03 -0.12 -11.95
CA GLY A 60 4.27 0.10 -13.19
C GLY A 60 3.43 -1.09 -13.68
N GLN A 61 3.23 -2.13 -12.85
CA GLN A 61 2.46 -3.31 -13.24
C GLN A 61 0.93 -3.10 -13.18
N GLY A 62 0.46 -2.02 -12.54
CA GLY A 62 -0.98 -1.81 -12.32
C GLY A 62 -1.65 -3.03 -11.68
N GLY A 63 -2.84 -3.37 -12.17
CA GLY A 63 -3.58 -4.58 -11.77
C GLY A 63 -3.13 -5.89 -12.43
N ARG A 64 -1.97 -5.92 -13.13
CA ARG A 64 -1.50 -7.14 -13.81
C ARG A 64 -1.21 -8.25 -12.80
N ALA A 65 -1.79 -9.42 -13.03
CA ALA A 65 -1.58 -10.62 -12.23
C ALA A 65 -0.91 -11.72 -13.07
N GLU A 66 0.41 -11.66 -13.14
CA GLU A 66 1.25 -12.69 -13.76
C GLU A 66 2.01 -13.49 -12.70
N PHE A 67 1.74 -14.79 -12.68
CA PHE A 67 2.48 -15.80 -11.92
C PHE A 67 3.66 -16.28 -12.78
N THR A 68 4.82 -16.49 -12.16
CA THR A 68 5.97 -17.01 -12.91
C THR A 68 5.72 -18.40 -13.47
N THR A 69 6.23 -18.65 -14.67
CA THR A 69 6.29 -19.97 -15.29
C THR A 69 7.58 -20.73 -14.93
N GLU A 70 8.50 -20.08 -14.22
CA GLU A 70 9.78 -20.65 -13.84
C GLU A 70 9.73 -21.18 -12.40
N ALA A 71 10.16 -22.43 -12.20
CA ALA A 71 10.23 -23.03 -10.86
C ALA A 71 11.34 -22.39 -9.99
N ASN A 72 12.32 -21.76 -10.62
CA ASN A 72 13.51 -21.20 -9.99
C ASN A 72 13.77 -19.79 -10.51
N LEU A 73 14.47 -18.98 -9.71
CA LEU A 73 14.91 -17.64 -10.09
C LEU A 73 15.91 -17.71 -11.25
N THR A 74 15.68 -16.94 -12.31
CA THR A 74 16.53 -16.89 -13.51
C THR A 74 17.68 -15.89 -13.36
N SER A 75 17.57 -14.97 -12.41
CA SER A 75 18.59 -14.03 -11.91
C SER A 75 18.65 -14.08 -10.38
N PRO A 76 19.68 -13.50 -9.72
CA PRO A 76 19.58 -13.19 -8.30
C PRO A 76 18.35 -12.30 -8.03
N ALA A 77 17.73 -12.47 -6.86
CA ALA A 77 16.71 -11.56 -6.38
C ALA A 77 17.32 -10.21 -5.98
N GLN A 78 16.47 -9.23 -5.72
CA GLN A 78 16.84 -7.86 -5.36
C GLN A 78 17.99 -7.81 -4.34
N PHE A 79 19.00 -6.97 -4.62
CA PHE A 79 20.21 -6.79 -3.80
C PHE A 79 21.03 -8.07 -3.55
N ASP A 80 20.96 -9.03 -4.49
CA ASP A 80 21.64 -10.33 -4.41
C ASP A 80 21.29 -11.12 -3.14
N LEU A 81 20.11 -10.84 -2.55
CA LEU A 81 19.68 -11.45 -1.29
C LEU A 81 19.41 -12.95 -1.43
N ILE A 82 19.00 -13.37 -2.64
CA ILE A 82 18.73 -14.76 -2.98
C ILE A 82 19.46 -15.07 -4.29
N PRO A 83 20.28 -16.13 -4.34
CA PRO A 83 21.04 -16.46 -5.53
C PRO A 83 20.14 -16.96 -6.66
N LYS A 84 20.62 -16.76 -7.90
CA LYS A 84 20.07 -17.41 -9.09
C LYS A 84 19.96 -18.93 -8.88
N GLY A 85 18.87 -19.52 -9.36
CA GLY A 85 18.61 -20.96 -9.23
C GLY A 85 17.95 -21.35 -7.91
N ALA A 86 17.76 -20.44 -6.95
CA ALA A 86 16.86 -20.68 -5.83
C ALA A 86 15.41 -20.86 -6.31
N PRO A 87 14.51 -21.50 -5.55
CA PRO A 87 13.10 -21.63 -5.91
C PRO A 87 12.43 -20.26 -6.12
N SER A 88 11.40 -20.21 -6.97
CA SER A 88 10.66 -18.98 -7.28
C SER A 88 9.86 -18.41 -6.10
N ILE A 89 9.68 -19.19 -5.04
CA ILE A 89 9.12 -18.76 -3.77
C ILE A 89 10.02 -19.27 -2.63
N GLY A 90 10.29 -18.42 -1.65
CA GLY A 90 11.13 -18.80 -0.53
C GLY A 90 11.10 -17.79 0.59
N ARG A 91 11.84 -18.10 1.65
CA ARG A 91 11.98 -17.24 2.83
C ARG A 91 13.22 -16.38 2.72
N ASP A 92 13.16 -15.24 3.39
CA ASP A 92 14.34 -14.50 3.77
C ASP A 92 15.25 -15.39 4.65
N PRO A 93 16.58 -15.38 4.44
CA PRO A 93 17.51 -16.21 5.22
C PRO A 93 17.59 -15.86 6.71
N GLN A 94 17.22 -14.63 7.08
CA GLN A 94 17.38 -14.08 8.43
C GLN A 94 16.06 -13.98 9.20
N ASP A 95 14.91 -14.01 8.52
CA ASP A 95 13.59 -13.88 9.15
C ASP A 95 12.53 -14.78 8.49
N SER A 96 11.96 -15.70 9.27
CA SER A 96 10.95 -16.65 8.78
C SER A 96 9.58 -16.03 8.47
N HIS A 97 9.32 -14.80 8.90
CA HIS A 97 8.08 -14.05 8.59
C HIS A 97 8.15 -13.31 7.26
N ILE A 98 9.29 -13.38 6.55
CA ILE A 98 9.52 -12.64 5.32
C ILE A 98 9.71 -13.62 4.18
N TRP A 99 8.94 -13.44 3.13
CA TRP A 99 8.93 -14.28 1.94
C TRP A 99 9.08 -13.44 0.68
N TYR A 100 9.76 -14.03 -0.29
CA TYR A 100 9.82 -13.52 -1.66
C TYR A 100 9.01 -14.43 -2.59
N TYR A 101 8.45 -13.85 -3.64
CA TYR A 101 7.89 -14.57 -4.78
C TYR A 101 8.31 -13.93 -6.10
N ASN A 102 8.73 -14.72 -7.07
CA ASN A 102 8.99 -14.26 -8.43
C ASN A 102 7.66 -14.09 -9.17
N GLY A 103 7.12 -12.87 -9.18
CA GLY A 103 5.88 -12.56 -9.87
C GLY A 103 5.49 -11.10 -9.71
N THR A 104 4.38 -10.73 -10.34
CA THR A 104 3.79 -9.39 -10.17
C THR A 104 3.27 -9.16 -8.74
N PRO A 105 3.06 -7.92 -8.30
CA PRO A 105 2.54 -7.61 -6.95
C PRO A 105 1.18 -8.25 -6.68
N ALA A 106 0.26 -8.24 -7.65
CA ALA A 106 -1.03 -8.91 -7.52
C ALA A 106 -0.88 -10.43 -7.39
N ALA A 107 -0.07 -11.08 -8.25
CA ALA A 107 0.21 -12.52 -8.15
C ALA A 107 0.86 -12.91 -6.82
N THR A 108 1.82 -12.09 -6.35
CA THR A 108 2.45 -12.25 -5.04
C THR A 108 1.41 -12.20 -3.91
N THR A 109 0.45 -11.29 -4.00
CA THR A 109 -0.62 -11.15 -3.00
C THR A 109 -1.54 -12.38 -3.00
N PHE A 110 -1.89 -12.94 -4.16
CA PHE A 110 -2.61 -14.21 -4.24
C PHE A 110 -1.81 -15.36 -3.61
N VAL A 111 -0.53 -15.48 -3.95
CA VAL A 111 0.37 -16.49 -3.34
C VAL A 111 0.48 -16.33 -1.83
N ALA A 112 0.51 -15.09 -1.32
CA ALA A 112 0.51 -14.80 0.10
C ALA A 112 -0.73 -15.39 0.79
N LEU A 113 -1.92 -15.06 0.26
CA LEU A 113 -3.20 -15.42 0.85
C LEU A 113 -3.54 -16.91 0.68
N ASP A 114 -3.16 -17.53 -0.44
CA ASP A 114 -3.61 -18.88 -0.80
C ASP A 114 -2.56 -19.97 -0.54
N TYR A 115 -1.29 -19.59 -0.36
CA TYR A 115 -0.20 -20.54 -0.11
C TYR A 115 0.60 -20.20 1.14
N VAL A 116 1.14 -18.98 1.27
CA VAL A 116 2.12 -18.67 2.33
C VAL A 116 1.44 -18.65 3.71
N LEU A 117 0.46 -17.78 3.89
CA LEU A 117 -0.21 -17.62 5.19
C LEU A 117 -0.87 -18.93 5.64
N PRO A 118 -1.68 -19.62 4.82
CA PRO A 118 -2.38 -20.83 5.27
C PRO A 118 -1.46 -22.00 5.63
N LYS A 119 -0.25 -22.06 5.07
CA LYS A 119 0.69 -23.18 5.29
C LYS A 119 1.77 -22.89 6.32
N PHE A 120 2.16 -21.62 6.50
CA PHE A 120 3.35 -21.28 7.26
C PHE A 120 3.12 -20.26 8.36
N ALA A 121 2.06 -19.45 8.29
CA ALA A 121 1.68 -18.56 9.37
C ALA A 121 0.76 -19.27 10.37
N ASP A 122 0.65 -18.70 11.57
CA ASP A 122 -0.28 -19.09 12.62
C ASP A 122 -1.71 -18.54 12.41
N PHE A 123 -1.94 -17.84 11.29
CA PHE A 123 -3.23 -17.35 10.83
C PHE A 123 -3.41 -17.58 9.33
N LYS A 124 -4.67 -17.59 8.88
CA LYS A 124 -5.01 -17.85 7.46
C LYS A 124 -5.43 -16.59 6.70
N VAL A 125 -6.13 -15.68 7.38
CA VAL A 125 -6.62 -14.42 6.82
C VAL A 125 -6.06 -13.29 7.67
N PRO A 126 -5.33 -12.33 7.08
CA PRO A 126 -4.82 -11.18 7.82
C PRO A 126 -5.97 -10.26 8.24
N ASP A 127 -5.81 -9.59 9.39
CA ASP A 127 -6.74 -8.56 9.86
C ASP A 127 -6.59 -7.25 9.07
N LEU A 128 -5.39 -7.02 8.53
CA LEU A 128 -5.02 -5.84 7.76
C LEU A 128 -3.98 -6.18 6.70
N HIS A 129 -4.15 -5.61 5.52
CA HIS A 129 -3.16 -5.61 4.46
C HIS A 129 -2.53 -4.22 4.28
N LEU A 130 -1.21 -4.18 4.17
CA LEU A 130 -0.45 -2.97 3.86
C LEU A 130 0.39 -3.19 2.60
N SER A 131 0.16 -2.38 1.57
CA SER A 131 0.98 -2.40 0.35
C SER A 131 1.92 -1.20 0.33
N GLY A 132 3.23 -1.44 0.23
CA GLY A 132 4.27 -0.41 0.32
C GLY A 132 4.97 -0.36 1.69
N PRO A 133 5.59 0.79 2.08
CA PRO A 133 5.57 2.07 1.38
C PRO A 133 6.40 2.05 0.09
N ASN A 134 5.78 2.42 -1.04
CA ASN A 134 6.45 2.50 -2.35
C ASN A 134 7.50 3.61 -2.44
N PHE A 135 8.58 3.40 -3.20
CA PHE A 135 9.54 4.44 -3.60
C PHE A 135 8.95 5.28 -4.74
N GLY A 136 8.30 6.37 -4.37
CA GLY A 136 7.55 7.25 -5.27
C GLY A 136 6.07 7.26 -4.91
N THR A 137 5.43 8.39 -5.15
CA THR A 137 4.01 8.60 -4.85
C THR A 137 3.12 8.09 -5.98
N ASN A 138 1.98 7.50 -5.63
CA ASN A 138 0.94 7.05 -6.55
C ASN A 138 -0.21 8.07 -6.58
N LEU A 139 0.06 9.27 -7.13
CA LEU A 139 -0.85 10.41 -7.11
C LEU A 139 -1.80 10.44 -8.30
N GLY A 140 -3.08 10.54 -8.00
CA GLY A 140 -4.17 10.72 -8.94
C GLY A 140 -4.61 9.42 -9.61
N PRO A 141 -5.79 9.43 -10.25
CA PRO A 141 -6.40 8.22 -10.81
C PRO A 141 -5.51 7.52 -11.85
N PHE A 142 -4.77 8.28 -12.67
CA PHE A 142 -3.93 7.71 -13.71
C PHE A 142 -2.75 6.91 -13.15
N VAL A 143 -1.98 7.49 -12.24
CA VAL A 143 -0.85 6.77 -11.62
C VAL A 143 -1.35 5.62 -10.75
N TRP A 144 -2.47 5.81 -10.04
CA TRP A 144 -3.13 4.74 -9.28
C TRP A 144 -3.41 3.50 -10.15
N THR A 145 -3.91 3.67 -11.38
CA THR A 145 -4.14 2.55 -12.32
C THR A 145 -2.86 1.84 -12.76
N LEU A 146 -1.72 2.54 -12.79
CA LEU A 146 -0.42 1.97 -13.17
C LEU A 146 0.35 1.37 -11.97
N SER A 147 -0.12 1.60 -10.76
CA SER A 147 0.58 1.24 -9.53
C SER A 147 0.47 -0.25 -9.20
N GLY A 148 1.61 -0.92 -8.99
CA GLY A 148 1.63 -2.28 -8.44
C GLY A 148 1.20 -2.32 -6.98
N THR A 149 1.52 -1.26 -6.22
CA THR A 149 1.02 -1.02 -4.86
C THR A 149 -0.52 -1.03 -4.82
N ALA A 150 -1.16 -0.35 -5.78
CA ALA A 150 -2.62 -0.35 -5.94
C ALA A 150 -3.13 -1.73 -6.38
N GLY A 151 -2.49 -2.38 -7.36
CA GLY A 151 -2.89 -3.70 -7.85
C GLY A 151 -2.94 -4.76 -6.75
N SER A 152 -1.93 -4.78 -5.88
CA SER A 152 -1.94 -5.63 -4.68
C SER A 152 -3.06 -5.28 -3.70
N SER A 153 -3.33 -3.98 -3.51
CA SER A 153 -4.40 -3.51 -2.62
C SER A 153 -5.80 -3.84 -3.15
N TYR A 154 -6.00 -3.88 -4.47
CA TYR A 154 -7.25 -4.38 -5.07
C TYR A 154 -7.48 -5.85 -4.75
N VAL A 155 -6.46 -6.71 -4.87
CA VAL A 155 -6.57 -8.14 -4.54
C VAL A 155 -7.13 -8.36 -3.12
N THR A 156 -6.62 -7.64 -2.14
CA THR A 156 -7.05 -7.81 -0.74
C THR A 156 -8.41 -7.17 -0.47
N THR A 157 -8.65 -5.96 -1.00
CA THR A 157 -9.93 -5.26 -0.82
C THR A 157 -11.09 -6.05 -1.43
N GLU A 158 -10.92 -6.61 -2.63
CA GLU A 158 -11.91 -7.46 -3.29
C GLU A 158 -12.11 -8.79 -2.55
N ARG A 159 -11.09 -9.28 -1.84
CA ARG A 159 -11.18 -10.44 -0.94
C ARG A 159 -11.66 -10.09 0.47
N SER A 160 -12.29 -8.94 0.65
CA SER A 160 -12.88 -8.50 1.94
C SER A 160 -11.85 -8.28 3.06
N ILE A 161 -10.59 -8.07 2.71
CA ILE A 161 -9.51 -7.77 3.65
C ILE A 161 -9.27 -6.25 3.63
N PRO A 162 -9.34 -5.56 4.78
CA PRO A 162 -9.02 -4.13 4.86
C PRO A 162 -7.61 -3.85 4.31
N SER A 163 -7.48 -2.85 3.44
CA SER A 163 -6.21 -2.55 2.77
C SER A 163 -5.84 -1.07 2.82
N ILE A 164 -4.55 -0.80 3.06
CA ILE A 164 -3.94 0.53 2.98
C ILE A 164 -2.75 0.46 2.03
N ALA A 165 -2.84 1.15 0.90
CA ALA A 165 -1.72 1.39 0.01
C ALA A 165 -0.93 2.61 0.51
N ILE A 166 0.39 2.47 0.64
CA ILE A 166 1.27 3.51 1.16
C ILE A 166 2.36 3.78 0.13
N SER A 167 2.60 5.05 -0.15
CA SER A 167 3.56 5.51 -1.15
C SER A 167 4.30 6.71 -0.60
N ALA A 168 5.59 6.83 -0.87
CA ALA A 168 6.42 7.85 -0.24
C ALA A 168 7.46 8.45 -1.18
N SER A 169 7.74 9.74 -1.03
CA SER A 169 8.74 10.43 -1.83
C SER A 169 10.13 10.30 -1.20
N ASN A 170 10.83 9.21 -1.50
CA ASN A 170 12.23 9.02 -1.11
C ASN A 170 13.02 8.23 -2.17
N LYS A 171 14.34 8.27 -2.05
CA LYS A 171 15.23 7.50 -2.92
C LYS A 171 15.11 6.01 -2.60
N LYS A 172 15.17 5.19 -3.64
CA LYS A 172 15.32 3.74 -3.53
C LYS A 172 16.58 3.40 -2.74
N LEU A 173 16.44 2.48 -1.79
CA LEU A 173 17.54 1.98 -0.97
C LEU A 173 17.28 0.54 -0.51
N SER A 174 18.37 -0.21 -0.32
CA SER A 174 18.30 -1.52 0.32
C SER A 174 18.05 -1.36 1.82
N TYR A 175 17.32 -2.30 2.41
CA TYR A 175 17.20 -2.38 3.87
C TYR A 175 18.56 -2.56 4.56
N LEU A 176 19.55 -3.12 3.86
CA LEU A 176 20.92 -3.28 4.36
C LEU A 176 21.63 -1.93 4.57
N ASP A 177 21.21 -0.88 3.87
CA ASP A 177 21.83 0.45 3.96
C ASP A 177 21.25 1.30 5.11
N ILE A 178 20.22 0.80 5.78
CA ILE A 178 19.59 1.49 6.91
C ILE A 178 20.38 1.18 8.18
N LYS A 179 21.23 2.14 8.59
CA LYS A 179 22.13 1.96 9.75
C LYS A 179 21.63 2.60 11.04
N ASN A 180 20.62 3.47 10.98
CA ASN A 180 20.10 4.19 12.13
C ASN A 180 18.69 4.72 11.86
N GLU A 181 18.03 5.20 12.93
CA GLU A 181 16.65 5.70 12.88
C GLU A 181 16.50 7.12 12.29
N THR A 182 17.59 7.71 11.77
CA THR A 182 17.57 9.01 11.07
C THR A 182 17.46 8.87 9.55
N ASN A 183 17.27 7.64 9.05
CA ASN A 183 17.03 7.39 7.63
C ASN A 183 15.58 7.79 7.25
N GLU A 184 15.40 8.31 6.04
CA GLU A 184 14.09 8.68 5.50
C GLU A 184 13.08 7.53 5.54
N ALA A 185 13.52 6.29 5.25
CA ALA A 185 12.67 5.10 5.32
C ALA A 185 12.11 4.87 6.74
N THR A 186 12.89 5.15 7.79
CA THR A 186 12.43 5.05 9.17
C THR A 186 11.36 6.11 9.47
N TRP A 187 11.55 7.36 9.02
CA TRP A 187 10.55 8.42 9.21
C TRP A 187 9.25 8.12 8.45
N ILE A 188 9.36 7.60 7.23
CA ILE A 188 8.23 7.15 6.42
C ILE A 188 7.47 6.04 7.16
N ALA A 189 8.18 5.04 7.68
CA ALA A 189 7.59 3.96 8.46
C ALA A 189 6.90 4.48 9.73
N GLN A 190 7.45 5.50 10.41
CA GLN A 190 6.81 6.13 11.58
C GLN A 190 5.49 6.83 11.20
N VAL A 191 5.46 7.56 10.08
CA VAL A 191 4.23 8.18 9.57
C VAL A 191 3.19 7.11 9.21
N ALA A 192 3.61 6.05 8.52
CA ALA A 192 2.75 4.92 8.17
C ALA A 192 2.16 4.23 9.40
N VAL A 193 2.98 3.89 10.40
CA VAL A 193 2.51 3.28 11.66
C VAL A 193 1.53 4.21 12.37
N LYS A 194 1.78 5.52 12.42
CA LYS A 194 0.85 6.50 13.02
C LYS A 194 -0.54 6.45 12.36
N ILE A 195 -0.59 6.29 11.04
CA ILE A 195 -1.85 6.18 10.27
C ILE A 195 -2.53 4.85 10.55
N VAL A 196 -1.78 3.74 10.49
CA VAL A 196 -2.29 2.39 10.79
C VAL A 196 -2.87 2.34 12.21
N ASP A 197 -2.13 2.85 13.19
CA ASP A 197 -2.58 2.97 14.58
C ASP A 197 -3.90 3.75 14.70
N GLN A 198 -4.03 4.85 13.97
CA GLN A 198 -5.24 5.66 14.00
C GLN A 198 -6.44 4.91 13.41
N VAL A 199 -6.25 4.20 12.30
CA VAL A 199 -7.29 3.35 11.69
C VAL A 199 -7.73 2.27 12.70
N ILE A 200 -6.78 1.55 13.29
CA ILE A 200 -7.04 0.49 14.29
C ILE A 200 -7.79 1.07 15.50
N LYS A 201 -7.33 2.19 16.06
CA LYS A 201 -7.94 2.81 17.24
C LYS A 201 -9.34 3.35 16.97
N SER A 202 -9.60 3.80 15.74
CA SER A 202 -10.90 4.35 15.34
C SER A 202 -11.93 3.30 14.93
N ALA A 203 -11.50 2.07 14.67
CA ALA A 203 -12.38 0.99 14.25
C ALA A 203 -13.38 0.61 15.36
N PRO A 204 -14.67 0.39 15.04
CA PRO A 204 -15.63 -0.09 16.02
C PRO A 204 -15.22 -1.47 16.55
N LYS A 205 -15.37 -1.69 17.86
CA LYS A 205 -15.04 -2.98 18.47
C LYS A 205 -15.85 -4.11 17.83
N GLY A 206 -15.16 -5.14 17.33
CA GLY A 206 -15.79 -6.30 16.70
C GLY A 206 -16.27 -6.08 15.26
N ALA A 207 -15.94 -4.94 14.64
CA ALA A 207 -16.19 -4.67 13.22
C ALA A 207 -14.89 -4.74 12.40
N PRO A 208 -14.96 -4.94 11.07
CA PRO A 208 -13.81 -4.78 10.18
C PRO A 208 -13.19 -3.38 10.31
N LEU A 209 -11.87 -3.29 10.10
CA LEU A 209 -11.13 -2.01 10.18
C LEU A 209 -11.60 -0.98 9.14
N LEU A 210 -12.04 -1.47 7.98
CA LEU A 210 -12.61 -0.68 6.89
C LEU A 210 -13.88 -1.37 6.37
N PRO A 211 -14.86 -0.61 5.85
CA PRO A 211 -16.02 -1.21 5.18
C PRO A 211 -15.62 -2.07 3.98
N LEU A 212 -16.46 -3.05 3.63
CA LEU A 212 -16.22 -3.94 2.48
C LEU A 212 -16.13 -3.13 1.19
N GLY A 213 -15.14 -3.44 0.37
CA GLY A 213 -14.90 -2.76 -0.91
C GLY A 213 -14.22 -1.40 -0.78
N TYR A 214 -13.85 -0.95 0.43
CA TYR A 214 -13.13 0.31 0.66
C TYR A 214 -11.68 0.05 1.08
N GLY A 215 -10.79 0.90 0.57
CA GLY A 215 -9.40 0.95 1.01
C GLY A 215 -8.87 2.38 1.07
N LEU A 216 -7.65 2.52 1.61
CA LEU A 216 -6.98 3.83 1.73
C LEU A 216 -5.76 3.90 0.82
N SER A 217 -5.57 5.04 0.17
CA SER A 217 -4.33 5.44 -0.51
C SER A 217 -3.65 6.56 0.28
N VAL A 218 -2.42 6.31 0.71
CA VAL A 218 -1.61 7.23 1.50
C VAL A 218 -0.39 7.65 0.70
N ASN A 219 -0.22 8.95 0.47
CA ASN A 219 0.98 9.49 -0.17
C ASN A 219 1.74 10.41 0.78
N ILE A 220 2.99 10.06 1.06
CA ILE A 220 3.89 10.75 1.97
C ILE A 220 4.85 11.64 1.14
N PRO A 221 4.91 12.95 1.42
CA PRO A 221 5.80 13.88 0.73
C PRO A 221 7.26 13.64 1.15
N PRO A 222 8.24 14.32 0.51
CA PRO A 222 9.61 14.26 0.99
C PRO A 222 9.70 14.68 2.46
N LEU A 223 10.29 13.82 3.29
CA LEU A 223 10.53 14.10 4.70
C LEU A 223 11.95 14.67 4.86
N THR A 224 12.11 15.58 5.82
CA THR A 224 13.41 16.16 6.14
C THR A 224 13.66 16.10 7.63
N LYS A 225 14.91 16.29 8.07
CA LYS A 225 15.25 16.35 9.50
C LYS A 225 14.41 17.38 10.28
N ASN A 226 13.96 18.44 9.62
CA ASN A 226 13.15 19.50 10.23
C ASN A 226 11.64 19.25 10.10
N ASN A 227 11.21 18.24 9.33
CA ASN A 227 9.81 17.92 9.11
C ASN A 227 9.63 16.42 8.85
N THR A 228 9.71 15.62 9.91
CA THR A 228 9.53 14.16 9.87
C THR A 228 8.08 13.71 10.13
N SER A 229 7.21 14.62 10.58
CA SER A 229 5.79 14.35 10.85
C SER A 229 4.90 15.47 10.28
N PRO A 230 4.83 15.60 8.94
CA PRO A 230 3.99 16.61 8.29
C PRO A 230 2.51 16.45 8.63
N LYS A 231 1.74 17.51 8.38
CA LYS A 231 0.27 17.49 8.50
C LYS A 231 -0.31 16.41 7.59
N ILE A 232 -1.24 15.63 8.14
CA ILE A 232 -2.04 14.63 7.41
C ILE A 232 -3.36 15.27 6.99
N VAL A 233 -3.75 15.10 5.73
CA VAL A 233 -4.92 15.72 5.13
C VAL A 233 -5.78 14.66 4.44
N HIS A 234 -7.07 14.63 4.76
CA HIS A 234 -8.05 13.87 3.99
C HIS A 234 -8.23 14.55 2.63
N ALA A 235 -7.95 13.81 1.57
CA ALA A 235 -7.91 14.28 0.20
C ALA A 235 -8.78 13.40 -0.70
N ARG A 236 -8.99 13.84 -1.93
CA ARG A 236 -9.51 13.02 -3.02
C ARG A 236 -8.40 12.75 -4.03
N MET A 237 -8.49 11.65 -4.77
CA MET A 237 -7.48 11.32 -5.80
C MET A 237 -7.49 12.34 -6.96
N SER A 238 -8.67 12.82 -7.35
CA SER A 238 -8.88 13.82 -8.40
C SER A 238 -8.72 15.26 -7.88
N GLY A 239 -8.77 16.28 -8.74
CA GLY A 239 -8.72 17.68 -8.33
C GLY A 239 -7.29 18.22 -8.24
N ASN A 240 -6.64 18.35 -9.41
CA ASN A 240 -5.19 18.53 -9.67
C ASN A 240 -4.46 17.23 -10.06
N ALA A 241 -5.20 16.16 -10.35
CA ALA A 241 -4.64 14.95 -10.92
C ALA A 241 -3.99 15.20 -12.28
N GLN A 242 -2.92 14.46 -12.54
CA GLN A 242 -2.08 14.57 -13.72
C GLN A 242 -2.21 13.32 -14.59
N ILE A 243 -2.05 13.50 -15.90
CA ILE A 243 -1.92 12.42 -16.88
C ILE A 243 -0.69 12.71 -17.74
N SER A 244 -0.10 11.67 -18.29
CA SER A 244 1.14 11.77 -19.08
C SER A 244 0.89 12.29 -20.50
N GLU A 245 1.84 13.11 -20.98
CA GLU A 245 2.09 13.40 -22.39
C GLU A 245 3.36 12.67 -22.82
N ALA A 246 3.36 12.06 -24.01
CA ALA A 246 4.54 11.44 -24.58
C ALA A 246 5.47 12.50 -25.16
N VAL A 247 6.75 12.47 -24.78
CA VAL A 247 7.76 13.44 -25.21
C VAL A 247 8.82 12.75 -26.04
N LEU A 248 8.93 13.13 -27.33
CA LEU A 248 9.96 12.61 -28.23
C LEU A 248 11.32 13.26 -27.94
N ASP A 249 12.36 12.44 -27.76
CA ASP A 249 13.75 12.84 -27.96
C ASP A 249 14.12 12.60 -29.44
N PRO A 250 14.10 13.64 -30.29
CA PRO A 250 14.30 13.47 -31.73
C PRO A 250 15.73 13.03 -32.07
N LYS A 251 16.71 13.24 -31.18
CA LYS A 251 18.09 12.80 -31.42
C LYS A 251 18.25 11.31 -31.21
N LYS A 252 17.51 10.74 -30.25
CA LYS A 252 17.57 9.31 -29.94
C LYS A 252 16.48 8.48 -30.62
N GLY A 253 15.41 9.13 -31.10
CA GLY A 253 14.23 8.44 -31.62
C GLY A 253 13.44 7.70 -30.52
N THR A 254 13.59 8.11 -29.26
CA THR A 254 12.94 7.48 -28.10
C THR A 254 11.95 8.42 -27.43
N PHE A 255 11.03 7.88 -26.65
CA PHE A 255 10.05 8.66 -25.90
C PHE A 255 10.31 8.62 -24.39
N SER A 256 10.02 9.74 -23.74
CA SER A 256 9.82 9.83 -22.29
C SER A 256 8.40 10.36 -22.03
N TYR A 257 8.13 10.77 -20.79
CA TYR A 257 6.85 11.39 -20.42
C TYR A 257 7.05 12.74 -19.72
N ALA A 258 6.04 13.61 -19.86
CA ALA A 258 5.85 14.80 -19.05
C ALA A 258 4.41 14.86 -18.55
N ASN A 259 4.12 15.78 -17.63
CA ASN A 259 2.75 16.03 -17.21
C ASN A 259 2.02 16.87 -18.28
N LEU A 260 0.89 16.38 -18.78
CA LEU A 260 0.06 17.09 -19.74
C LEU A 260 -0.40 18.45 -19.17
N LYS A 261 -0.24 19.52 -19.95
CA LYS A 261 -0.64 20.89 -19.60
C LYS A 261 -1.45 21.55 -20.73
N PRO A 262 -2.54 22.30 -20.39
CA PRO A 262 -3.16 22.41 -19.07
C PRO A 262 -3.69 21.05 -18.57
N TYR A 263 -3.94 20.93 -17.25
CA TYR A 263 -4.43 19.67 -16.70
C TYR A 263 -5.72 19.22 -17.39
N ALA A 264 -5.77 17.95 -17.79
CA ALA A 264 -6.92 17.39 -18.48
C ALA A 264 -8.17 17.47 -17.59
N ALA A 265 -9.27 17.97 -18.17
CA ALA A 265 -10.56 18.02 -17.47
C ALA A 265 -11.06 16.61 -17.13
N GLY A 266 -10.87 15.63 -18.03
CA GLY A 266 -11.37 14.26 -17.88
C GLY A 266 -10.96 13.56 -16.58
N ILE A 267 -9.67 13.59 -16.22
CA ILE A 267 -9.15 12.98 -14.98
C ILE A 267 -9.54 13.78 -13.72
N ASN A 268 -10.01 15.01 -13.89
CA ASN A 268 -10.38 15.92 -12.81
C ASN A 268 -11.88 16.14 -12.68
N VAL A 269 -12.72 15.46 -13.47
CA VAL A 269 -14.17 15.56 -13.35
C VAL A 269 -14.59 15.03 -11.97
N CYS A 270 -15.41 15.82 -11.29
CA CYS A 270 -16.13 15.40 -10.10
C CYS A 270 -17.31 14.53 -10.50
N ILE A 271 -17.12 13.21 -10.54
CA ILE A 271 -18.20 12.25 -10.82
C ILE A 271 -18.70 11.63 -9.51
N ASN A 272 -17.77 11.09 -8.70
CA ASN A 272 -18.01 10.48 -7.41
C ASN A 272 -17.11 11.10 -6.33
N GLY A 273 -17.53 10.97 -5.07
CA GLY A 273 -16.79 11.43 -3.89
C GLY A 273 -17.05 12.90 -3.51
N ASP A 274 -16.42 13.34 -2.43
CA ASP A 274 -16.55 14.71 -1.93
C ASP A 274 -15.60 15.65 -2.65
N CYS A 275 -16.17 16.51 -3.49
CA CYS A 275 -15.41 17.42 -4.33
C CYS A 275 -14.99 18.71 -3.62
N SER A 276 -15.40 18.91 -2.36
CA SER A 276 -14.88 19.98 -1.51
C SER A 276 -13.49 19.67 -0.96
N LEU A 277 -13.07 18.40 -0.99
CA LEU A 277 -11.73 17.97 -0.56
C LEU A 277 -10.65 18.41 -1.55
N PRO A 278 -9.44 18.75 -1.07
CA PRO A 278 -8.30 19.03 -1.94
C PRO A 278 -7.85 17.75 -2.66
N GLY A 279 -7.30 17.88 -3.87
CA GLY A 279 -6.70 16.73 -4.55
C GLY A 279 -5.35 16.35 -3.96
N GLU A 280 -5.06 15.05 -3.92
CA GLU A 280 -3.84 14.54 -3.30
C GLU A 280 -2.56 15.04 -3.97
N THR A 281 -2.56 15.25 -5.29
CA THR A 281 -1.44 15.85 -6.00
C THR A 281 -1.12 17.25 -5.46
N TYR A 282 -2.15 18.05 -5.15
CA TYR A 282 -1.97 19.37 -4.55
C TYR A 282 -1.46 19.25 -3.11
N VAL A 283 -2.06 18.38 -2.29
CA VAL A 283 -1.68 18.18 -0.89
C VAL A 283 -0.20 17.79 -0.77
N VAL A 284 0.25 16.79 -1.52
CA VAL A 284 1.63 16.30 -1.46
C VAL A 284 2.63 17.33 -1.98
N ALA A 285 2.27 18.07 -3.04
CA ALA A 285 3.11 19.17 -3.54
C ALA A 285 3.34 20.30 -2.51
N HIS A 286 2.48 20.40 -1.48
CA HIS A 286 2.61 21.35 -0.37
C HIS A 286 3.26 20.73 0.89
N GLY A 287 3.94 19.60 0.75
CA GLY A 287 4.69 18.97 1.85
C GLY A 287 3.80 18.35 2.93
N GLN A 288 2.57 17.98 2.58
CA GLN A 288 1.60 17.34 3.47
C GLN A 288 1.35 15.89 3.05
N VAL A 289 0.98 15.04 4.00
CA VAL A 289 0.57 13.66 3.71
C VAL A 289 -0.88 13.67 3.25
N SER A 290 -1.18 13.05 2.11
CA SER A 290 -2.56 12.83 1.70
C SER A 290 -3.05 11.44 2.14
N ILE A 291 -4.30 11.38 2.55
CA ILE A 291 -5.06 10.13 2.67
C ILE A 291 -6.30 10.28 1.79
N SER A 292 -6.39 9.45 0.75
CA SER A 292 -7.55 9.36 -0.13
C SER A 292 -8.23 8.00 0.09
N ILE A 293 -9.55 7.96 -0.04
CA ILE A 293 -10.32 6.71 0.02
C ILE A 293 -10.56 6.22 -1.41
N TYR A 294 -10.30 4.94 -1.67
CA TYR A 294 -10.70 4.28 -2.92
C TYR A 294 -11.74 3.21 -2.65
N ILE A 295 -12.48 2.85 -3.69
CA ILE A 295 -13.44 1.75 -3.68
C ILE A 295 -13.19 0.83 -4.87
N VAL A 296 -13.68 -0.40 -4.79
CA VAL A 296 -13.57 -1.41 -5.87
C VAL A 296 -14.86 -1.57 -6.67
N ASP A 297 -15.89 -0.76 -6.39
CA ASP A 297 -17.09 -0.67 -7.20
C ASP A 297 -16.81 0.21 -8.43
N TYR A 298 -16.77 -0.42 -9.60
CA TYR A 298 -16.51 0.22 -10.88
C TYR A 298 -17.80 0.61 -11.62
N ASP A 299 -18.97 0.32 -11.06
CA ASP A 299 -20.23 0.67 -11.70
C ASP A 299 -20.35 2.19 -11.83
N SER A 300 -20.83 2.64 -12.99
CA SER A 300 -21.05 4.06 -13.22
C SER A 300 -22.11 4.58 -12.24
N PRO A 301 -21.91 5.75 -11.63
CA PRO A 301 -22.89 6.28 -10.68
C PRO A 301 -24.21 6.61 -11.36
N THR A 302 -25.30 6.55 -10.60
CA THR A 302 -26.62 7.00 -11.07
C THR A 302 -26.59 8.52 -11.25
N SER A 303 -26.75 8.98 -12.49
CA SER A 303 -26.74 10.39 -12.85
C SER A 303 -27.48 10.64 -14.17
N ALA A 304 -27.86 11.89 -14.43
CA ALA A 304 -28.46 12.26 -15.71
C ALA A 304 -27.56 11.95 -16.92
N TYR A 305 -26.23 12.04 -16.75
CA TYR A 305 -25.28 11.65 -17.80
C TYR A 305 -25.33 10.14 -18.07
N THR A 306 -25.37 9.34 -17.01
CA THR A 306 -25.49 7.88 -17.09
C THR A 306 -26.82 7.48 -17.76
N ASP A 307 -27.93 8.08 -17.34
CA ASP A 307 -29.26 7.82 -17.92
C ASP A 307 -29.31 8.16 -19.41
N HIS A 308 -28.69 9.28 -19.80
CA HIS A 308 -28.56 9.65 -21.19
C HIS A 308 -27.75 8.60 -21.97
N ILE A 309 -26.65 8.09 -21.45
CA ILE A 309 -25.87 7.03 -22.11
C ILE A 309 -26.70 5.74 -22.21
N VAL A 310 -27.38 5.34 -21.13
CA VAL A 310 -28.27 4.17 -21.10
C VAL A 310 -29.35 4.28 -22.17
N SER A 311 -29.99 5.45 -22.34
CA SER A 311 -31.00 5.65 -23.39
C SER A 311 -30.46 5.42 -24.81
N ARG A 312 -29.17 5.76 -25.06
CA ARG A 312 -28.51 5.56 -26.37
C ARG A 312 -28.26 4.09 -26.65
N ILE A 313 -27.90 3.30 -25.63
CA ILE A 313 -27.61 1.87 -25.77
C ILE A 313 -28.83 0.98 -25.59
N LYS A 314 -29.95 1.52 -25.08
CA LYS A 314 -31.20 0.78 -24.82
C LYS A 314 -31.68 -0.09 -25.99
N PRO A 315 -31.60 0.33 -27.27
CA PRO A 315 -31.99 -0.55 -28.38
C PRO A 315 -31.12 -1.83 -28.52
N LEU A 316 -29.89 -1.80 -28.01
CA LEU A 316 -28.94 -2.93 -28.02
C LEU A 316 -29.07 -3.82 -26.77
N THR A 317 -29.51 -3.25 -25.65
CA THR A 317 -29.63 -3.93 -24.35
C THR A 317 -31.11 -4.22 -24.06
N LYS A 318 -31.60 -5.38 -24.52
CA LYS A 318 -32.98 -5.85 -24.25
C LYS A 318 -33.05 -6.62 -22.94
#